data_AF-A0A847BHM7-F1
#
_entry.id   AF-A0A847BHM7-F1
#
_cell.length_a   1.000
_cell.length_b   1.000
_cell.length_c   1.000
_cell.angle_alpha   90.00
_cell.angle_beta   90.00
_cell.angle_gamma   90.00
#
_symmetry.space_group_name_H-M   'P 1'
#
loop_
_entity.id
_entity.type
_entity.pdbx_description
1 polymer ?
#
loop_
_entity_poly.entity_id
_entity_poly.type
_entity_poly.pdbx_seq_one_letter_code
_entity_poly.pdbx_strand_id
1 'polypeptide(L)'
;ELRSQGVFNLLLADGEFLYTYCSTKLAHTTRRAPFGKAELSDAELTVNFAEHTTPDDVVSVIATEPLTHNEAWTRMEPGELLVWRHGHIQARFVSGSSLVAG
;
A
#
# COMPACT_ATOMS: atom_id res chain seq x y z
N GLU A 1 6.55 21.27 -1.70
CA GLU A 1 5.57 22.35 -1.41
C GLU A 1 4.19 21.86 -0.96
N LEU A 2 3.51 20.91 -1.64
CA LEU A 2 2.13 20.55 -1.25
C LEU A 2 1.96 20.07 0.22
N ARG A 3 2.97 19.40 0.77
CA ARG A 3 2.97 18.93 2.17
C ARG A 3 2.74 20.03 3.22
N SER A 4 3.16 21.27 2.94
CA SER A 4 3.00 22.39 3.88
C SER A 4 1.63 23.06 3.77
N GLN A 5 0.78 22.64 2.82
CA GLN A 5 -0.53 23.23 2.58
C GLN A 5 -1.68 22.36 3.12
N GLY A 6 -1.39 21.19 3.69
CA GLY A 6 -2.38 20.31 4.33
C GLY A 6 -2.06 18.83 4.18
N VAL A 7 -3.03 17.99 4.55
CA VAL A 7 -2.96 16.53 4.35
C VAL A 7 -3.30 16.21 2.90
N PHE A 8 -2.39 15.53 2.20
CA PHE A 8 -2.53 15.13 0.80
C PHE A 8 -1.96 13.73 0.55
N ASN A 9 -2.69 12.69 0.95
CA ASN A 9 -2.38 11.34 0.52
C ASN A 9 -2.89 11.16 -0.92
N LEU A 10 -2.07 10.58 -1.79
CA LEU A 10 -2.40 10.37 -3.20
C LEU A 10 -2.34 8.89 -3.55
N LEU A 11 -3.37 8.41 -4.23
CA LEU A 11 -3.38 7.18 -5.02
C LEU A 11 -3.71 7.60 -6.46
N LEU A 12 -2.80 7.38 -7.39
CA LEU A 12 -2.97 7.71 -8.81
C LEU A 12 -2.64 6.47 -9.64
N ALA A 13 -3.47 6.14 -10.63
CA ALA A 13 -3.22 5.00 -11.52
C ALA A 13 -3.30 5.43 -12.98
N ASP A 14 -2.47 4.83 -13.83
CA ASP A 14 -2.43 5.06 -15.29
C ASP A 14 -2.91 3.85 -16.11
N GLY A 15 -3.39 2.80 -15.45
CA GLY A 15 -3.84 1.54 -16.04
C GLY A 15 -2.79 0.43 -16.01
N GLU A 16 -1.52 0.75 -15.77
CA GLU A 16 -0.43 -0.22 -15.61
C GLU A 16 0.24 -0.12 -14.25
N PHE A 17 0.49 1.12 -13.82
CA PHE A 17 1.09 1.44 -12.54
C PHE A 17 0.08 2.08 -11.59
N LEU A 18 0.29 1.84 -10.31
CA LEU A 18 -0.29 2.64 -9.22
C LEU A 18 0.85 3.42 -8.56
N TYR A 19 0.61 4.70 -8.28
CA TYR A 19 1.51 5.59 -7.56
C TYR A 19 0.85 5.95 -6.24
N THR A 20 1.55 5.72 -5.13
CA THR A 20 1.08 6.11 -3.80
C THR A 20 2.02 7.13 -3.19
N TYR A 21 1.47 8.19 -2.61
CA TYR A 21 2.25 9.18 -1.86
C TYR A 21 1.65 9.38 -0.47
N CYS A 22 2.49 9.24 0.56
CA CYS A 22 2.11 9.40 1.96
C CYS A 22 2.43 10.82 2.44
N SER A 23 1.39 11.62 2.72
CA SER A 23 1.53 12.92 3.40
C SER A 23 1.44 12.84 4.92
N THR A 24 0.68 11.88 5.45
CA THR A 24 0.51 11.71 6.90
C THR A 24 0.56 10.25 7.26
N LYS A 25 -0.45 9.49 6.83
CA LYS A 25 -0.63 8.09 7.19
C LYS A 25 -1.13 7.32 5.98
N LEU A 26 -0.34 6.35 5.57
CA LEU A 26 -0.73 5.26 4.71
C LEU A 26 -0.06 4.00 5.24
N ALA A 27 -0.71 2.87 5.03
CA ALA A 27 -0.17 1.56 5.29
C ALA A 27 -0.51 0.65 4.12
N HIS A 28 0.33 -0.34 3.88
CA HIS A 28 0.10 -1.33 2.85
C HIS A 28 0.39 -2.74 3.35
N THR A 29 -0.25 -3.73 2.75
CA THR A 29 0.10 -5.14 2.88
C THR A 29 0.06 -5.80 1.50
N THR A 30 0.82 -6.86 1.30
CA THR A 30 0.85 -7.60 0.02
C THR A 30 0.57 -9.06 0.28
N ARG A 31 -0.47 -9.56 -0.38
CA ARG A 31 -1.01 -10.90 -0.25
C ARG A 31 -0.63 -11.68 -1.50
N ARG A 32 -0.26 -12.95 -1.32
CA ARG A 32 0.05 -13.88 -2.41
C ARG A 32 -0.87 -15.09 -2.25
N ALA A 33 -1.27 -15.69 -3.36
CA ALA A 33 -1.96 -16.96 -3.31
C ALA A 33 -1.09 -18.06 -2.66
N PRO A 34 -1.72 -19.06 -1.99
CA PRO A 34 -3.15 -19.14 -1.71
C PRO A 34 -3.60 -18.09 -0.68
N PHE A 35 -4.66 -17.34 -0.98
CA PHE A 35 -5.13 -16.27 -0.10
C PHE A 35 -5.80 -16.85 1.15
N GLY A 36 -5.22 -16.55 2.31
CA GLY A 36 -5.86 -16.83 3.61
C GLY A 36 -7.05 -15.92 3.90
N LYS A 37 -7.66 -16.09 5.07
CA LYS A 37 -8.72 -15.19 5.55
C LYS A 37 -8.11 -13.87 6.04
N ALA A 38 -8.73 -12.76 5.67
CA ALA A 38 -8.42 -11.43 6.18
C ALA A 38 -9.47 -11.07 7.24
N GLU A 39 -9.03 -10.77 8.47
CA GLU A 39 -9.93 -10.46 9.59
C GLU A 39 -9.87 -8.97 9.92
N LEU A 40 -10.96 -8.24 9.63
CA LEU A 40 -10.98 -6.80 9.79
C LEU A 40 -10.87 -6.37 11.27
N SER A 41 -10.20 -5.25 11.50
CA SER A 41 -9.90 -4.73 12.84
C SER A 41 -11.02 -3.87 13.44
N ASP A 42 -11.88 -3.25 12.63
CA ASP A 42 -12.76 -2.14 13.09
C ASP A 42 -14.26 -2.36 12.80
N ALA A 43 -14.64 -3.47 12.16
CA ALA A 43 -16.05 -3.82 11.92
C ALA A 43 -16.23 -5.31 11.64
N GLU A 44 -17.41 -5.86 11.94
CA GLU A 44 -17.88 -7.20 11.55
C GLU A 44 -18.13 -7.32 10.03
N LEU A 45 -17.28 -6.75 9.20
CA LEU A 45 -17.28 -7.00 7.76
C LEU A 45 -16.12 -7.94 7.45
N THR A 46 -16.36 -9.01 6.70
CA THR A 46 -15.28 -9.86 6.18
C THR A 46 -15.23 -9.64 4.68
N VAL A 47 -14.13 -9.12 4.16
CA VAL A 47 -13.93 -9.03 2.70
C VAL A 47 -13.30 -10.33 2.24
N ASN A 48 -14.07 -11.14 1.49
CA ASN A 48 -13.56 -12.35 0.88
C ASN A 48 -12.82 -12.01 -0.42
N PHE A 49 -11.49 -12.03 -0.38
CA PHE A 49 -10.65 -11.80 -1.57
C PHE A 49 -10.48 -13.06 -2.45
N ALA A 50 -10.97 -14.22 -2.01
CA ALA A 50 -10.73 -15.49 -2.69
C ALA A 50 -11.54 -15.66 -3.99
N GLU A 51 -12.61 -14.88 -4.20
CA GLU A 51 -13.53 -15.09 -5.33
C GLU A 51 -13.05 -14.51 -6.67
N HIS A 52 -11.92 -13.78 -6.69
CA HIS A 52 -11.46 -13.04 -7.88
C HIS A 52 -9.98 -13.24 -8.22
N THR A 53 -9.33 -14.29 -7.71
CA THR A 53 -7.88 -14.46 -7.86
C THR A 53 -7.45 -15.80 -8.43
N THR A 54 -6.32 -15.81 -9.12
CA THR A 54 -5.62 -17.02 -9.58
C THR A 54 -4.53 -17.45 -8.59
N PRO A 55 -4.00 -18.69 -8.66
CA PRO A 55 -2.91 -19.16 -7.81
C PRO A 55 -1.60 -18.37 -7.91
N ASP A 56 -1.45 -17.54 -8.95
CA ASP A 56 -0.24 -16.75 -9.19
C ASP A 56 -0.44 -15.27 -8.84
N ASP A 57 -1.64 -14.89 -8.37
CA ASP A 57 -1.96 -13.49 -8.13
C ASP A 57 -1.22 -12.93 -6.91
N VAL A 58 -0.74 -11.70 -7.08
CA VAL A 58 -0.18 -10.86 -6.02
C VAL A 58 -1.05 -9.62 -5.89
N VAL A 59 -1.61 -9.42 -4.70
CA VAL A 59 -2.54 -8.32 -4.42
C VAL A 59 -1.98 -7.47 -3.30
N SER A 60 -1.67 -6.20 -3.61
CA SER A 60 -1.34 -5.21 -2.59
C SER A 60 -2.58 -4.41 -2.21
N VAL A 61 -2.81 -4.27 -0.90
CA VAL A 61 -3.85 -3.41 -0.34
C VAL A 61 -3.19 -2.19 0.28
N ILE A 62 -3.73 -1.00 0.02
CA ILE A 62 -3.26 0.27 0.57
C ILE A 62 -4.44 0.93 1.29
N ALA A 63 -4.21 1.38 2.52
CA ALA A 63 -5.21 2.02 3.37
C ALA A 63 -4.57 3.12 4.23
N THR A 64 -5.39 3.97 4.86
CA THR A 64 -4.90 5.02 5.77
C THR A 64 -4.39 4.46 7.10
N GLU A 65 -4.93 3.33 7.55
CA GLU A 65 -4.52 2.57 8.72
C GLU A 65 -4.65 1.05 8.42
N PRO A 66 -3.91 0.16 9.12
CA PRO A 66 -4.06 -1.28 8.99
C PRO A 66 -5.51 -1.75 9.17
N LEU A 67 -6.05 -2.43 8.17
CA LEU A 67 -7.45 -2.87 8.18
C LEU A 67 -7.65 -4.23 8.85
N THR A 68 -6.59 -5.03 8.98
CA THR A 68 -6.64 -6.39 9.54
C THR A 68 -5.61 -6.54 10.65
N HIS A 69 -5.91 -7.40 11.62
CA HIS A 69 -5.02 -7.66 12.76
C HIS A 69 -4.19 -8.94 12.59
N ASN A 70 -4.61 -9.82 11.68
CA ASN A 70 -3.96 -11.10 11.39
C ASN A 70 -2.99 -11.04 10.19
N GLU A 71 -2.65 -9.83 9.73
CA GLU A 71 -1.71 -9.61 8.62
C GLU A 71 -0.64 -8.58 8.99
N ALA A 72 0.55 -8.73 8.41
CA ALA A 72 1.61 -7.76 8.55
C ALA A 72 1.34 -6.56 7.63
N TRP A 73 1.08 -5.40 8.22
CA TRP A 73 0.98 -4.12 7.52
C TRP A 73 2.28 -3.33 7.67
N THR A 74 2.75 -2.78 6.55
CA THR A 74 3.87 -1.84 6.52
C THR A 74 3.33 -0.42 6.48
N ARG A 75 3.72 0.41 7.44
CA ARG A 75 3.37 1.83 7.44
C ARG A 75 4.33 2.59 6.53
N MET A 76 3.77 3.44 5.67
CA MET A 76 4.56 4.32 4.80
C MET A 76 5.09 5.52 5.58
N GLU A 77 6.29 5.97 5.23
CA GLU A 77 6.86 7.16 5.84
C GLU A 77 6.22 8.43 5.29
N PRO A 78 6.02 9.46 6.13
CA PRO A 78 5.66 10.77 5.64
C PRO A 78 6.67 11.30 4.60
N GLY A 79 6.27 11.37 3.33
CA GLY A 79 7.06 11.89 2.21
C GLY A 79 7.54 10.78 1.29
N GLU A 80 7.17 9.54 1.59
CA GLU A 80 7.41 8.38 0.77
C GLU A 80 6.47 8.36 -0.44
N LEU A 81 7.05 8.08 -1.61
CA LEU A 81 6.35 7.71 -2.83
C LEU A 81 6.73 6.27 -3.20
N LEU A 82 5.71 5.44 -3.43
CA LEU A 82 5.87 4.08 -3.95
C LEU A 82 5.23 3.96 -5.31
N VAL A 83 5.93 3.28 -6.22
CA VAL A 83 5.44 2.91 -7.54
C VAL A 83 5.15 1.41 -7.55
N TRP A 84 3.94 1.03 -7.93
CA TRP A 84 3.45 -0.33 -7.89
C TRP A 84 3.12 -0.83 -9.29
N ARG A 85 3.40 -2.10 -9.56
CA ARG A 85 2.97 -2.81 -10.77
C ARG A 85 2.71 -4.26 -10.43
N HIS A 86 1.59 -4.83 -10.87
CA HIS A 86 1.20 -6.22 -10.60
C HIS A 86 1.31 -6.63 -9.12
N GLY A 87 0.91 -5.76 -8.19
CA GLY A 87 1.00 -6.05 -6.74
C GLY A 87 2.42 -6.00 -6.15
N HIS A 88 3.40 -5.46 -6.87
CA HIS A 88 4.78 -5.33 -6.42
C HIS A 88 5.24 -3.89 -6.43
N ILE A 89 6.01 -3.50 -5.41
CA ILE A 89 6.74 -2.23 -5.38
C ILE A 89 7.88 -2.31 -6.39
N GLN A 90 7.87 -1.44 -7.38
CA GLN A 90 8.91 -1.31 -8.42
C GLN A 90 9.94 -0.22 -8.05
N ALA A 91 9.50 0.81 -7.34
CA ALA A 91 10.38 1.89 -6.88
C ALA A 91 9.88 2.50 -5.57
N ARG A 92 10.81 3.00 -4.78
CA ARG A 92 10.59 3.72 -3.53
C ARG A 92 11.42 4.99 -3.52
N PHE A 93 10.78 6.12 -3.25
CA PHE A 93 11.42 7.41 -3.11
C PHE A 93 11.04 8.00 -1.75
N VAL A 94 12.02 8.42 -0.96
CA VAL A 94 11.78 9.07 0.33
C VAL A 94 12.35 10.47 0.27
N SER A 95 11.49 11.47 0.49
CA SER A 95 11.89 12.86 0.63
C SER A 95 12.76 13.03 1.89
N GLY A 96 14.08 13.11 1.73
CA GLY A 96 15.02 13.40 2.83
C GLY A 96 16.29 12.55 2.87
N SER A 97 16.40 11.53 2.01
CA SER A 97 17.64 10.75 1.88
C SER A 97 18.56 11.43 0.88
N SER A 98 19.64 12.07 1.36
CA SER A 98 20.81 12.31 0.52
C SER A 98 21.22 10.98 -0.11
N LEU A 99 21.29 10.92 -1.44
CA LEU A 99 21.85 9.79 -2.16
C LEU A 99 23.27 9.54 -1.64
N VAL A 100 23.47 8.48 -0.87
CA VAL A 100 24.80 7.86 -0.77
C VAL A 100 24.84 6.85 -1.90
N ALA A 101 25.31 7.29 -3.07
CA ALA A 101 25.70 6.39 -4.13
C ALA A 101 26.95 5.63 -3.66
N GLY A 102 26.81 4.31 -3.53
CA GLY A 102 27.93 3.37 -3.41
C GLY A 102 28.12 2.62 -4.71
#